data_AF-A0A2S9FWY7-F1
#
_entry.id   AF-A0A2S9FWY7-F1
#
_cell.length_a   1.000
_cell.length_b   1.000
_cell.length_c   1.000
_cell.angle_alpha   90.00
_cell.angle_beta   90.00
_cell.angle_gamma   90.00
#
_symmetry.space_group_name_H-M   'P 1'
#
loop_
_entity.id
_entity.type
_entity.pdbx_description
1 polymer ?
#
loop_
_entity_poly.entity_id
_entity_poly.type
_entity_poly.pdbx_seq_one_letter_code
_entity_poly.pdbx_strand_id
1 'polypeptide(L)'
;ARNVEIPVLGVNLGKIGFLAEAEAEAIDTVLDHIVRRDYRVEGRMTLDVSVRAGGEVLDRGWALNEASLEKGPRLGVLGVVLEVD
;
A
#
# COMPACT_ATOMS: atom_id res chain seq x y z
N ALA A 1 1.51 10.50 -1.83
CA ALA A 1 1.73 10.03 -0.45
C ALA A 1 3.21 9.74 -0.21
N ARG A 2 3.77 8.59 -0.62
CA ARG A 2 5.18 8.24 -0.34
C ARG A 2 6.20 9.28 -0.87
N ASN A 3 6.06 9.73 -2.11
CA ASN A 3 7.03 10.67 -2.73
C ASN A 3 6.94 12.12 -2.21
N VAL A 4 5.92 12.44 -1.40
CA VAL A 4 5.70 13.79 -0.85
C VAL A 4 5.59 13.77 0.68
N GLU A 5 5.79 12.59 1.30
CA GLU A 5 5.85 12.37 2.76
C GLU A 5 4.69 12.99 3.55
N ILE A 6 3.47 12.91 3.02
CA ILE A 6 2.26 13.37 3.71
C ILE A 6 1.44 12.20 4.28
N PRO A 7 0.79 12.38 5.44
CA PRO A 7 -0.18 11.42 5.96
C PRO A 7 -1.34 11.21 4.99
N VAL A 8 -1.92 10.01 5.01
CA VAL A 8 -3.10 9.65 4.22
C VAL A 8 -4.17 9.20 5.18
N LEU A 9 -5.39 9.73 5.00
CA LEU A 9 -6.58 9.38 5.75
C LEU A 9 -7.65 8.90 4.76
N GLY A 10 -8.21 7.72 5.00
CA GLY A 10 -9.28 7.15 4.18
C GLY A 10 -10.64 7.24 4.87
N VAL A 11 -11.68 7.66 4.14
CA VAL A 11 -13.08 7.63 4.59
C VAL A 11 -13.84 6.53 3.85
N ASN A 12 -14.54 5.68 4.59
CA ASN A 12 -15.37 4.61 4.04
C ASN A 12 -16.74 5.15 3.59
N LEU A 13 -17.14 4.88 2.34
CA LEU A 13 -18.42 5.33 1.77
C LEU A 13 -19.49 4.21 1.65
N GLY A 14 -19.39 3.16 2.47
CA GLY A 14 -20.46 2.15 2.58
C GLY A 14 -20.11 0.72 2.13
N LYS A 15 -18.82 0.41 1.89
CA LYS A 15 -18.33 -0.97 1.75
C LYS A 15 -17.20 -1.20 2.74
N ILE A 16 -17.30 -2.23 3.59
CA ILE A 16 -16.26 -2.54 4.59
C ILE A 16 -14.89 -2.60 3.89
N GLY A 17 -14.02 -1.66 4.26
CA GLY A 17 -12.67 -1.52 3.73
C GLY A 17 -11.69 -1.56 4.89
N PHE A 18 -10.62 -2.35 4.75
CA PHE A 18 -9.66 -2.61 5.82
C PHE A 18 -8.76 -1.40 6.18
N LEU A 19 -8.83 -0.32 5.38
CA LEU A 19 -7.93 0.84 5.43
C LEU A 19 -8.64 2.17 5.73
N ALA A 20 -9.96 2.16 5.91
CA ALA A 20 -10.69 3.38 6.21
C ALA A 20 -10.73 3.61 7.73
N GLU A 21 -10.44 4.84 8.14
CA GLU A 21 -10.33 5.24 9.56
C GLU A 21 -11.64 5.83 10.09
N ALA A 22 -12.59 6.16 9.20
CA ALA A 22 -13.91 6.65 9.56
C ALA A 22 -14.99 6.22 8.55
N GLU A 23 -16.23 6.13 9.03
CA GLU A 23 -17.44 5.93 8.20
C GLU A 23 -17.95 7.27 7.65
N ALA A 24 -18.71 7.24 6.56
CA ALA A 24 -19.23 8.42 5.88
C ALA A 24 -20.09 9.28 6.81
N GLU A 25 -20.83 8.62 7.71
CA GLU A 25 -21.70 9.20 8.71
C GLU A 25 -20.93 10.07 9.74
N ALA A 26 -19.61 9.87 9.88
CA ALA A 26 -18.77 10.59 10.81
C ALA A 26 -17.91 11.70 10.16
N ILE A 27 -18.13 12.00 8.86
CA ILE A 27 -17.26 12.89 8.08
C ILE A 27 -17.06 14.27 8.72
N ASP A 28 -18.11 14.86 9.30
CA ASP A 28 -18.02 16.20 9.92
C ASP A 28 -17.05 16.21 11.11
N THR A 29 -17.07 15.15 11.92
CA THR A 29 -16.15 15.01 13.07
C THR A 29 -14.71 14.80 12.58
N VAL A 30 -14.53 14.03 11.52
CA VAL A 30 -13.22 13.79 10.91
C VAL A 30 -12.61 15.08 10.37
N LEU A 31 -13.42 15.89 9.67
CA LEU A 31 -12.98 17.19 9.17
C LEU A 31 -12.57 18.13 10.31
N ASP A 32 -13.33 18.15 11.42
CA ASP A 32 -12.97 18.91 12.61
C ASP A 32 -11.60 18.51 13.18
N HIS A 33 -11.31 17.21 13.29
CA HIS A 33 -10.00 16.70 13.70
C HIS A 33 -8.88 17.10 12.72
N ILE A 34 -9.12 17.04 11.41
CA ILE A 34 -8.14 17.47 10.40
C ILE A 34 -7.83 18.96 10.55
N VAL A 35 -8.85 19.81 10.64
CA VAL A 35 -8.70 21.27 10.77
C VAL A 35 -7.94 21.63 12.04
N ARG A 36 -8.26 20.96 13.16
CA ARG A 36 -7.57 21.15 14.45
C ARG A 36 -6.21 20.48 14.52
N ARG A 37 -5.83 19.68 13.51
CA ARG A 37 -4.66 18.80 13.52
C ARG A 37 -4.63 17.84 14.72
N ASP A 38 -5.80 17.43 15.19
CA ASP A 38 -5.99 16.52 16.29
C ASP A 38 -6.09 15.09 15.78
N TYR A 39 -4.94 14.56 15.34
CA TYR A 39 -4.81 13.20 14.84
C TYR A 39 -3.40 12.68 15.13
N ARG A 40 -3.26 11.35 15.04
CA ARG A 40 -1.96 10.68 15.14
C ARG A 40 -1.56 10.16 13.78
N VAL A 41 -0.26 10.25 13.49
CA VAL A 41 0.32 9.65 12.30
C VAL A 41 1.07 8.41 12.73
N GLU A 42 0.69 7.27 12.17
CA GLU A 42 1.36 6.00 12.41
C GLU A 42 2.09 5.56 11.13
N GLY A 43 3.36 5.17 11.30
CA GLY A 43 4.15 4.62 10.21
C GLY A 43 3.65 3.23 9.85
N ARG A 44 3.28 3.02 8.58
CA ARG A 44 3.03 1.68 8.03
C ARG A 44 4.26 1.18 7.30
N MET A 45 4.62 -0.08 7.57
CA MET A 45 5.66 -0.77 6.81
C MET A 45 5.24 -0.86 5.34
N THR A 46 6.21 -0.71 4.44
CA THR A 46 6.03 -0.92 3.01
C THR A 46 7.07 -1.92 2.50
N LEU A 47 6.75 -2.56 1.38
CA LEU A 47 7.67 -3.41 0.65
C LEU A 47 8.42 -2.57 -0.38
N ASP A 48 9.74 -2.75 -0.48
CA ASP A 48 10.57 -2.25 -1.57
C ASP A 48 10.94 -3.44 -2.46
N VAL A 49 10.62 -3.36 -3.75
CA VAL A 49 10.64 -4.50 -4.66
C VAL A 49 11.51 -4.15 -5.86
N SER A 50 12.48 -5.01 -6.21
CA SER A 50 13.32 -4.82 -7.38
C SER A 50 13.32 -6.06 -8.28
N VAL A 51 13.17 -5.86 -9.58
CA VAL A 51 13.37 -6.90 -10.59
C VAL A 51 14.82 -6.84 -11.07
N ARG A 52 15.54 -7.96 -10.98
CA ARG A 52 16.96 -8.03 -11.35
C ARG A 52 17.22 -9.11 -12.39
N ALA A 53 18.11 -8.83 -13.33
CA ALA A 53 18.63 -9.80 -14.29
C ALA A 53 20.12 -9.56 -14.51
N GLY A 54 20.94 -10.61 -14.46
CA GLY A 54 22.39 -10.49 -14.63
C GLY A 54 23.08 -9.60 -13.58
N GLY A 55 22.49 -9.45 -12.39
CA GLY A 55 22.99 -8.56 -11.34
C GLY A 55 22.53 -7.09 -11.48
N GLU A 56 21.93 -6.71 -12.59
CA GLU A 56 21.41 -5.35 -12.82
C GLU A 56 19.94 -5.23 -12.41
N VAL A 57 19.55 -4.07 -11.88
CA VAL A 57 18.15 -3.75 -11.56
C VAL A 57 17.47 -3.23 -12.83
N LEU A 58 16.50 -4.00 -13.33
CA LEU A 58 15.71 -3.64 -14.52
C LEU A 58 14.51 -2.76 -14.16
N ASP A 59 13.91 -3.00 -13.00
CA ASP A 59 12.76 -2.23 -12.52
C ASP A 59 12.73 -2.20 -10.99
N ARG A 60 12.06 -1.19 -10.43
CA ARG A 60 11.88 -1.03 -8.99
C ARG A 60 10.52 -0.41 -8.68
N GLY A 61 9.86 -0.97 -7.69
CA GLY A 61 8.56 -0.52 -7.21
C GLY A 61 8.43 -0.68 -5.70
N TRP A 62 7.24 -0.42 -5.20
CA TRP A 62 6.91 -0.61 -3.79
C TRP A 62 5.44 -0.96 -3.62
N ALA A 63 5.11 -1.55 -2.48
CA ALA A 63 3.74 -1.89 -2.13
C ALA A 63 3.45 -1.57 -0.67
N LEU A 64 2.21 -1.17 -0.38
CA LEU A 64 1.72 -1.03 0.99
C LEU A 64 1.26 -2.38 1.56
N ASN A 65 0.62 -3.21 0.72
CA ASN A 65 -0.01 -4.44 1.15
C ASN A 65 0.80 -5.67 0.70
N GLU A 66 0.89 -5.90 -0.62
CA GLU A 66 1.53 -7.07 -1.18
C GLU A 66 2.28 -6.81 -2.49
N ALA A 67 3.26 -7.66 -2.78
CA ALA A 67 3.87 -7.80 -4.10
C ALA A 67 3.57 -9.21 -4.62
N SER A 68 2.80 -9.31 -5.71
CA SER A 68 2.39 -10.59 -6.30
C SER A 68 3.23 -10.89 -7.54
N LEU A 69 3.82 -12.09 -7.59
CA LEU A 69 4.46 -12.61 -8.80
C LEU A 69 3.49 -13.51 -9.54
N GLU A 70 3.07 -13.08 -10.73
CA GLU A 70 2.08 -13.79 -11.53
C GLU A 70 2.68 -14.34 -12.83
N LYS A 71 2.17 -15.49 -13.25
CA LYS A 71 2.50 -16.04 -14.56
C LYS A 71 1.88 -15.21 -15.68
N GLY A 72 2.59 -15.10 -16.80
CA GLY A 72 2.04 -14.47 -18.01
C GLY A 72 0.77 -15.17 -18.54
N PRO A 73 -0.04 -14.46 -19.34
CA PRO A 73 -1.28 -15.00 -19.89
C PRO A 73 -1.03 -16.27 -20.71
N ARG A 74 -1.90 -17.27 -20.56
CA ARG A 74 -1.88 -18.54 -21.33
C ARG A 74 -0.60 -19.38 -21.16
N LEU A 75 0.26 -19.04 -20.21
CA LEU A 75 1.37 -19.91 -19.79
C LEU A 75 0.89 -20.99 -18.83
N GLY A 76 1.64 -22.10 -18.77
CA GLY A 76 1.41 -23.23 -17.85
C GLY A 76 1.79 -22.87 -16.40
N VAL A 77 2.66 -23.66 -15.77
CA VAL A 77 3.13 -23.39 -14.40
C VAL A 77 4.35 -22.46 -14.43
N LEU A 78 4.44 -21.53 -13.47
CA LEU A 78 5.64 -20.73 -13.24
C LEU A 78 6.54 -21.46 -12.23
N GLY A 79 7.70 -21.94 -12.68
CA GLY A 79 8.71 -22.49 -11.78
C GLY A 79 9.47 -21.37 -11.07
N VAL A 80 9.57 -21.44 -9.74
CA VAL A 80 10.27 -20.46 -8.91
C VAL A 80 11.16 -21.16 -7.90
N VAL A 81 12.25 -20.50 -7.52
CA VAL A 81 13.06 -20.84 -6.36
C VAL A 81 12.91 -19.69 -5.37
N LEU A 82 12.60 -20.02 -4.12
CA LEU A 82 12.46 -19.05 -3.04
C LEU A 82 13.67 -19.13 -2.12
N GLU A 83 14.22 -17.97 -1.79
CA GLU A 83 15.32 -17.81 -0.85
C GLU A 83 14.91 -16.79 0.21
N VAL A 84 15.25 -17.09 1.47
CA VAL A 84 15.03 -16.23 2.64
C VAL A 84 16.28 -16.35 3.51
N ASP A 85 16.87 -15.21 3.87
CA ASP A 85 18.02 -15.14 4.78
C ASP A 85 17.63 -15.39 6.25
#